data_AF-A0A7C2P3E0-F1
#
_entry.id   AF-A0A7C2P3E0-F1
#
_cell.length_a   1.000
_cell.length_b   1.000
_cell.length_c   1.000
_cell.angle_alpha   90.00
_cell.angle_beta   90.00
_cell.angle_gamma   90.00
#
_symmetry.space_group_name_H-M   'P 1'
#
loop_
_entity.id
_entity.type
_entity.pdbx_description
1 polymer ?
#
loop_
_entity_poly.entity_id
_entity_poly.type
_entity_poly.pdbx_seq_one_letter_code
_entity_poly.pdbx_strand_id
1 'polypeptide(L)' 'MSDDIEYEEITSDEVDRVVAALEQLSTTVESETIKAFLEECSTNVYYLIYDDEEEAENAAA' A
#
# COMPACT_ATOMS: atom_id res chain seq x y z
N MET A 1 23.13 13.22 -9.62
CA MET A 1 23.51 11.84 -9.27
C MET A 1 22.22 11.08 -9.43
N SER A 2 22.10 10.28 -10.48
CA SER A 2 21.00 9.33 -10.60
C SER A 2 21.30 8.25 -9.57
N ASP A 3 20.68 8.39 -8.40
CA ASP A 3 20.59 7.31 -7.44
C ASP A 3 19.72 6.22 -8.08
N ASP A 4 20.30 5.41 -8.97
CA ASP A 4 19.75 4.13 -9.41
C ASP A 4 19.84 3.16 -8.22
N ILE A 5 19.15 3.51 -7.14
CA ILE A 5 18.89 2.59 -6.04
C ILE A 5 17.81 1.66 -6.57
N GLU A 6 18.25 0.49 -7.06
CA GLU A 6 17.36 -0.64 -7.29
C GLU A 6 16.80 -1.06 -5.92
N TYR A 7 15.54 -0.72 -5.68
CA TYR A 7 14.81 -1.24 -4.53
C TYR A 7 14.51 -2.72 -4.76
N GLU A 8 14.46 -3.49 -3.68
CA GLU A 8 14.07 -4.91 -3.72
C GLU A 8 12.65 -5.04 -4.30
N GLU A 9 12.40 -6.11 -5.06
CA GLU A 9 11.06 -6.42 -5.57
C GLU A 9 10.11 -6.72 -4.39
N ILE A 10 8.95 -6.07 -4.40
CA ILE A 10 7.93 -6.27 -3.38
C ILE A 10 7.18 -7.58 -3.69
N THR A 11 6.89 -8.37 -2.66
CA THR A 11 6.12 -9.60 -2.79
C THR A 11 4.71 -9.42 -2.24
N SER A 12 3.72 -10.16 -2.77
CA SER A 12 2.35 -10.17 -2.25
C SER A 12 2.29 -10.51 -0.76
N ASP A 13 3.09 -11.49 -0.31
CA ASP A 13 3.17 -11.90 1.10
C ASP A 13 3.71 -10.78 2.01
N GLU A 14 4.54 -9.88 1.47
CA GLU A 14 5.01 -8.70 2.20
C GLU A 14 3.93 -7.62 2.30
N VAL A 15 3.23 -7.35 1.19
CA VAL A 15 2.08 -6.45 1.16
C VAL A 15 1.01 -6.89 2.16
N ASP A 16 0.61 -8.16 2.15
CA ASP A 16 -0.41 -8.71 3.05
C ASP A 16 -0.03 -8.53 4.53
N ARG A 17 1.25 -8.76 4.87
CA ARG A 17 1.75 -8.57 6.23
C ARG A 17 1.71 -7.11 6.65
N VAL A 18 2.05 -6.18 5.76
CA VAL A 18 2.05 -4.75 6.05
C VAL A 18 0.62 -4.22 6.19
N VAL A 19 -0.28 -4.58 5.28
CA VAL A 19 -1.70 -4.22 5.34
C VAL A 19 -2.32 -4.69 6.66
N ALA A 20 -2.11 -5.95 7.04
CA ALA A 20 -2.60 -6.48 8.32
C ALA A 20 -2.04 -5.71 9.53
N ALA A 21 -0.76 -5.30 9.47
CA ALA A 21 -0.15 -4.53 10.54
C ALA A 21 -0.71 -3.10 10.64
N LEU A 22 -1.01 -2.46 9.50
CA LEU A 22 -1.63 -1.13 9.43
C LEU A 22 -3.06 -1.16 9.95
N GLU A 23 -3.84 -2.18 9.59
CA GLU A 23 -5.18 -2.40 10.13
C GLU A 23 -5.14 -2.58 11.64
N GLN A 24 -4.24 -3.44 12.14
CA GLN A 24 -4.08 -3.66 13.57
C GLN A 24 -3.68 -2.35 14.28
N LEU A 25 -2.73 -1.59 13.72
CA LEU A 25 -2.31 -0.31 14.29
C LEU A 25 -3.49 0.67 14.35
N SER A 26 -4.31 0.73 13.29
CA SER A 26 -5.52 1.58 13.24
C SER A 26 -6.49 1.28 14.38
N THR A 27 -6.63 0.01 14.79
CA THR A 27 -7.48 -0.36 15.95
C THR A 27 -6.99 0.18 17.29
N THR A 28 -5.69 0.54 17.39
CA THR A 28 -5.08 1.04 18.64
C THR A 28 -5.10 2.56 18.75
N VAL A 29 -5.51 3.27 17.69
CA VAL A 29 -5.46 4.73 17.62
C VAL A 29 -6.85 5.32 17.75
N GLU A 30 -7.00 6.33 18.60
CA GLU A 30 -8.29 7.03 18.78
C GLU A 30 -8.46 8.23 17.83
N SER A 31 -7.37 8.80 17.32
CA SER A 31 -7.41 9.97 16.44
C SER A 31 -7.88 9.60 15.03
N GLU A 32 -9.02 10.13 14.61
CA GLU A 32 -9.55 9.96 13.25
C GLU A 32 -8.59 10.46 12.17
N THR A 33 -7.84 11.54 12.44
CA THR A 33 -6.81 12.03 11.51
C THR A 33 -5.72 10.99 11.27
N ILE A 34 -5.27 10.30 12.33
CA ILE A 34 -4.23 9.26 12.20
C ILE A 34 -4.81 8.02 11.52
N LYS A 35 -6.05 7.62 11.83
CA LYS A 35 -6.71 6.51 11.13
C LYS A 35 -6.80 6.75 9.62
N ALA A 36 -7.16 7.96 9.19
CA ALA A 36 -7.21 8.31 7.78
C ALA A 36 -5.84 8.15 7.09
N PHE A 37 -4.75 8.57 7.75
CA PHE A 37 -3.40 8.36 7.22
C PHE A 37 -3.02 6.87 7.14
N LEU A 38 -3.43 6.06 8.12
CA LEU A 38 -3.17 4.61 8.11
C LEU A 38 -3.96 3.90 7.00
N GLU A 39 -5.20 4.31 6.75
CA GLU A 39 -6.05 3.78 5.68
C GLU A 39 -5.51 4.15 4.29
N GLU A 40 -5.08 5.39 4.09
CA GLU A 40 -4.42 5.83 2.85
C GLU A 40 -3.12 5.05 2.62
N CYS A 41 -2.31 4.88 3.67
CA CYS A 41 -1.09 4.08 3.59
C CYS A 41 -1.36 2.63 3.24
N SER A 42 -2.38 2.01 3.85
CA SER A 42 -2.77 0.63 3.58
C SER A 42 -3.21 0.45 2.13
N THR A 43 -4.00 1.39 1.62
CA THR A 43 -4.43 1.43 0.21
C THR A 43 -3.23 1.53 -0.72
N ASN A 44 -2.32 2.48 -0.46
CA ASN A 44 -1.13 2.66 -1.28
C ASN A 44 -0.24 1.42 -1.30
N VAL A 45 -0.06 0.75 -0.17
CA VAL A 45 0.76 -0.49 -0.09
C VAL A 45 0.09 -1.65 -0.81
N TYR A 46 -1.23 -1.79 -0.70
CA TYR A 46 -1.99 -2.79 -1.45
C TYR A 46 -1.77 -2.61 -2.96
N TYR A 47 -1.92 -1.39 -3.46
CA TYR A 47 -1.75 -1.12 -4.89
C TYR A 47 -0.33 -1.34 -5.42
N LEU A 48 0.72 -1.44 -4.60
CA LEU A 48 2.08 -1.76 -5.07
C LEU A 48 2.21 -3.10 -5.82
N ILE A 49 1.28 -4.03 -5.60
CA ILE A 49 1.23 -5.33 -6.30
C ILE A 49 -0.04 -5.47 -7.14
N TYR A 50 -1.09 -4.75 -6.80
CA TYR A 50 -2.40 -4.89 -7.44
C TYR A 50 -2.73 -3.75 -8.46
N ASP A 51 -1.91 -2.69 -8.58
CA ASP A 51 -2.10 -1.64 -9.62
C ASP A 51 -1.80 -2.13 -11.05
N ASP A 52 -1.02 -3.21 -11.21
CA ASP A 52 -0.77 -3.81 -12.53
C ASP A 52 -2.06 -4.37 -13.18
N GLU A 53 -3.14 -4.57 -12.40
CA GLU A 53 -4.45 -5.00 -12.91
C GLU A 53 -5.43 -3.84 -13.19
N GLU A 54 -5.34 -2.69 -12.51
CA GLU A 54 -6.27 -1.55 -12.70
C GLU A 54 -5.89 -0.63 -13.89
N GLU A 55 -4.61 -0.49 -14.25
CA GLU A 55 -4.23 0.23 -15.49
C GLU A 55 -4.77 -0.47 -16.75
N ALA A 56 -4.99 -1.79 -16.70
CA ALA A 56 -5.57 -2.55 -17.82
C ALA A 56 -7.08 -2.28 -18.03
N GLU A 57 -7.84 -1.95 -16.98
CA GLU A 57 -9.27 -1.64 -17.09
C GLU A 57 -9.55 -0.18 -17.48
N ASN A 58 -8.70 0.77 -17.05
CA ASN A 58 -8.84 2.19 -17.43
C ASN A 58 -8.30 2.52 -18.83
N ALA A 59 -7.44 1.70 -19.43
CA ALA A 59 -6.96 1.88 -20.81
C ALA A 59 -7.94 1.35 -21.87
N ALA A 60 -9.00 0.63 -21.47
CA ALA A 60 -9.98 0.00 -22.35
C ALA A 60 -11.36 0.71 -22.39
N ALA A 61 -11.52 1.84 -21.68
CA ALA A 61 -12.73 2.67 -21.65
C ALA A 61 -12.53 4.00 -22.40
#